data_AF-M5CB37-F1
#
_entry.id   AF-M5CB37-F1
#
_cell.length_a   1.000
_cell.length_b   1.000
_cell.length_c   1.000
_cell.angle_alpha   90.00
_cell.angle_beta   90.00
_cell.angle_gamma   90.00
#
_symmetry.space_group_name_H-M   'P 1'
#
loop_
_entity.id
_entity.type
_entity.pdbx_description
1 polymer ?
#
loop_
_entity_poly.entity_id
_entity_poly.type
_entity_poly.pdbx_seq_one_letter_code
_entity_poly.pdbx_strand_id
1 'polypeptide(L)'
;MFLHTLKSTLHAAAKLNQQSIFAKPTVRQLTQLLVQISENNPSTADSTTEKLQNIRAMIQKYDSSWPRQIACCLQPVKKEHIVVTGTTGGLGSHLLARLLQSDKVERIWAMNRRSSKGNWDRQIASFEDKLLDIRSEATAIIHNAWQVNFNLSLQSFEPSVCGVRNLLDLACRSIAPTGCPRFMFASSIAVAGFGSPGRHLNETTVSLEDGVASIGYGQSCLPGAIGTVSWLPLDVAADSIIDVCVARSGTLPPIVHACHPRPVAWMDIMSTLSTAMASRVGSEVPIIRFDDWNRRVMEAAASFKGSESDRFARFPSTKIQATVNGMVRADNELRARGDASNAESGGTVRLDISTAKAISKNLRLAPELGMGYVQMWVEYWESMGLFRFT
;
A
#
# COMPACT_ATOMS: atom_id res chain seq x y z
N MET A 1 -6.24 -2.65 -48.63
CA MET A 1 -7.03 -3.04 -47.44
C MET A 1 -6.16 -3.67 -46.35
N PHE A 2 -5.48 -4.80 -46.59
CA PHE A 2 -4.61 -5.47 -45.60
C PHE A 2 -3.53 -4.58 -44.96
N LEU A 3 -2.78 -3.80 -45.75
CA LEU A 3 -1.75 -2.87 -45.24
C LEU A 3 -2.31 -1.72 -44.38
N HIS A 4 -3.54 -1.30 -44.65
CA HIS A 4 -4.21 -0.26 -43.87
C HIS A 4 -4.65 -0.79 -42.51
N THR A 5 -5.26 -1.98 -42.50
CA THR A 5 -5.64 -2.70 -41.27
C THR A 5 -4.42 -3.03 -40.41
N LEU A 6 -3.29 -3.40 -41.02
CA LEU A 6 -2.06 -3.70 -40.28
C LEU A 6 -1.46 -2.43 -39.63
N LYS A 7 -1.45 -1.30 -40.35
CA LYS A 7 -0.99 0.00 -39.80
C LYS A 7 -1.91 0.52 -38.69
N SER A 8 -3.23 0.44 -38.87
CA SER A 8 -4.19 0.87 -37.84
C SER A 8 -4.08 0.01 -36.58
N THR A 9 -3.87 -1.29 -36.74
CA THR A 9 -3.70 -2.23 -35.62
C THR A 9 -2.36 -2.02 -34.91
N LEU A 10 -1.26 -1.77 -35.63
CA LEU A 10 0.04 -1.44 -35.03
C LEU A 10 -0.02 -0.15 -34.21
N HIS A 11 -0.70 0.88 -34.75
CA HIS A 11 -0.87 2.16 -34.06
C HIS A 11 -1.76 2.01 -32.82
N ALA A 12 -2.79 1.15 -32.87
CA ALA A 12 -3.61 0.82 -31.71
C ALA A 12 -2.83 0.02 -30.66
N ALA A 13 -2.02 -0.95 -31.08
CA ALA A 13 -1.17 -1.74 -30.18
C ALA A 13 -0.12 -0.89 -29.46
N ALA A 14 0.44 0.13 -30.13
CA ALA A 14 1.37 1.08 -29.53
C ALA A 14 0.74 1.95 -28.41
N LYS A 15 -0.59 2.01 -28.33
CA LYS A 15 -1.34 2.71 -27.26
C LYS A 15 -1.67 1.81 -26.08
N LEU A 16 -1.45 0.51 -26.16
CA LEU A 16 -1.65 -0.40 -25.04
C LEU A 16 -0.55 -0.20 -24.00
N ASN A 17 -0.94 -0.18 -22.72
CA ASN A 17 -0.01 -0.19 -21.61
C ASN A 17 -0.28 -1.41 -20.71
N GLN A 18 0.58 -1.62 -19.72
CA GLN A 18 0.46 -2.75 -18.81
C GLN A 18 -0.90 -2.80 -18.08
N GLN A 19 -1.48 -1.64 -17.75
CA GLN A 19 -2.81 -1.57 -17.12
C GLN A 19 -3.91 -2.02 -18.08
N SER A 20 -3.83 -1.65 -19.36
CA SER A 20 -4.76 -2.13 -20.40
C SER A 20 -4.72 -3.66 -20.53
N ILE A 21 -3.53 -4.25 -20.42
CA ILE A 21 -3.32 -5.70 -20.51
C ILE A 21 -3.94 -6.41 -19.30
N PHE A 22 -3.68 -5.92 -18.08
CA PHE A 22 -4.25 -6.53 -16.88
C PHE A 22 -5.75 -6.27 -16.71
N ALA A 23 -6.27 -5.15 -17.21
CA ALA A 23 -7.70 -4.84 -17.19
C ALA A 23 -8.51 -5.75 -18.14
N LYS A 24 -7.87 -6.26 -19.19
CA LYS A 24 -8.48 -7.11 -20.22
C LYS A 24 -7.64 -8.40 -20.37
N PRO A 25 -7.65 -9.31 -19.38
CA PRO A 25 -6.68 -10.41 -19.30
C PRO A 25 -6.88 -11.52 -20.33
N THR A 26 -7.97 -11.52 -21.09
CA THR A 26 -8.24 -12.55 -22.11
C THR A 26 -7.94 -12.04 -23.52
N VAL A 27 -7.50 -12.94 -24.40
CA VAL A 27 -7.26 -12.63 -25.83
C VAL A 27 -8.49 -11.96 -26.45
N ARG A 28 -9.70 -12.45 -26.14
CA ARG A 28 -10.96 -11.86 -26.62
C ARG A 28 -11.13 -10.40 -26.21
N GLN A 29 -10.90 -10.09 -24.94
CA GLN A 29 -11.04 -8.73 -24.41
C GLN A 29 -9.96 -7.78 -24.96
N LEU A 30 -8.73 -8.26 -25.15
CA LEU A 30 -7.66 -7.48 -25.79
C LEU A 30 -7.97 -7.18 -27.25
N THR A 31 -8.50 -8.17 -28.00
CA THR A 31 -8.91 -7.98 -29.38
C THR A 31 -10.05 -6.95 -29.48
N GLN A 32 -11.04 -7.01 -28.58
CA GLN A 32 -12.11 -6.01 -28.52
C GLN A 32 -11.58 -4.60 -28.22
N LEU A 33 -10.65 -4.47 -27.28
CA LEU A 33 -10.01 -3.19 -26.96
C LEU A 33 -9.22 -2.64 -28.16
N LEU A 34 -8.47 -3.47 -28.86
CA LEU A 34 -7.72 -3.07 -30.06
C LEU A 34 -8.65 -2.58 -31.18
N VAL A 35 -9.77 -3.27 -31.40
CA VAL A 35 -10.81 -2.86 -32.36
C VAL A 35 -11.36 -1.48 -31.98
N GLN A 36 -11.75 -1.28 -30.72
CA GLN A 36 -12.28 0.00 -30.23
C GLN A 36 -11.28 1.17 -30.39
N ILE A 37 -10.01 0.93 -30.07
CA ILE A 37 -8.93 1.93 -30.25
C ILE A 37 -8.73 2.24 -31.74
N SER A 38 -8.87 1.24 -32.62
CA SER A 38 -8.70 1.40 -34.06
C SER A 38 -9.85 2.14 -34.74
N GLU A 39 -11.07 2.03 -34.19
CA GLU A 39 -12.28 2.67 -34.70
C GLU A 39 -12.46 4.12 -34.20
N ASN A 40 -11.52 4.65 -33.40
CA ASN A 40 -11.62 6.00 -32.79
C ASN A 40 -12.97 6.21 -32.07
N ASN A 41 -13.52 5.15 -31.48
CA ASN A 41 -14.80 5.19 -30.79
C ASN A 41 -14.53 5.11 -29.27
N PRO A 42 -14.18 6.23 -28.61
CA PRO A 42 -13.96 6.22 -27.17
C PRO A 42 -15.32 6.13 -26.48
N SER A 43 -15.80 4.91 -26.22
CA SER A 43 -16.84 4.71 -25.22
C SER A 43 -16.28 5.11 -23.86
N THR A 44 -16.41 6.40 -23.54
CA THR A 44 -16.14 7.02 -22.23
C THR A 44 -17.24 6.68 -21.22
N ALA A 45 -18.31 6.02 -21.65
CA ALA A 45 -19.28 5.38 -20.78
C ALA A 45 -18.70 4.10 -20.15
N ASP A 46 -18.07 4.33 -19.01
CA ASP A 46 -18.29 3.60 -17.76
C ASP A 46 -17.33 2.49 -17.29
N SER A 47 -16.01 2.67 -17.49
CA SER A 47 -15.01 1.89 -16.75
C SER A 47 -15.17 2.04 -15.23
N THR A 48 -15.67 3.19 -14.76
CA THR A 48 -15.89 3.45 -13.33
C THR A 48 -17.11 2.69 -12.80
N THR A 49 -18.26 2.73 -13.48
CA THR A 49 -19.40 1.89 -13.08
C THR A 49 -19.12 0.41 -13.22
N GLU A 50 -18.39 -0.05 -14.25
CA GLU A 50 -17.96 -1.45 -14.36
C GLU A 50 -17.10 -1.85 -13.15
N LYS A 51 -16.13 -1.01 -12.73
CA LYS A 51 -15.34 -1.23 -11.51
C LYS A 51 -16.20 -1.25 -10.24
N LEU A 52 -17.11 -0.30 -10.08
CA LEU A 52 -18.03 -0.24 -8.93
C LEU A 52 -18.92 -1.47 -8.86
N GLN A 53 -19.45 -1.92 -9.99
CA GLN A 53 -20.26 -3.14 -10.07
C GLN A 53 -19.45 -4.38 -9.68
N ASN A 54 -18.20 -4.49 -10.15
CA ASN A 54 -17.31 -5.58 -9.76
C ASN A 54 -16.98 -5.58 -8.27
N ILE A 55 -16.76 -4.40 -7.66
CA ILE A 55 -16.56 -4.27 -6.20
C ILE A 55 -17.82 -4.70 -5.44
N ARG A 56 -19.00 -4.21 -5.85
CA ARG A 56 -20.27 -4.58 -5.22
C ARG A 56 -20.55 -6.08 -5.33
N ALA A 57 -20.27 -6.70 -6.47
CA ALA A 57 -20.41 -8.14 -6.66
C ALA A 57 -19.47 -8.93 -5.74
N MET A 58 -18.23 -8.47 -5.55
CA MET A 58 -17.29 -9.09 -4.62
C MET A 58 -17.75 -8.97 -3.16
N ILE A 59 -18.21 -7.78 -2.75
CA ILE A 59 -18.79 -7.57 -1.41
C ILE A 59 -19.98 -8.52 -1.21
N GLN A 60 -20.94 -8.54 -2.14
CA GLN A 60 -22.13 -9.39 -2.04
C GLN A 60 -21.77 -10.88 -1.92
N LYS A 61 -20.79 -11.35 -2.70
CA LYS A 61 -20.31 -12.74 -2.64
C LYS A 61 -19.82 -13.12 -1.25
N TYR A 62 -19.06 -12.23 -0.59
CA TYR A 62 -18.45 -12.51 0.71
C TYR A 62 -19.26 -12.03 1.93
N ASP A 63 -20.33 -11.24 1.73
CA ASP A 63 -21.19 -10.71 2.81
C ASP A 63 -22.51 -11.51 2.97
N SER A 64 -23.01 -12.13 1.90
CA SER A 64 -24.34 -12.79 1.84
C SER A 64 -24.64 -13.85 2.92
N SER A 65 -23.62 -14.39 3.59
CA SER A 65 -23.75 -15.42 4.63
C SER A 65 -23.16 -14.99 5.99
N TRP A 66 -22.96 -13.69 6.22
CA TRP A 66 -22.37 -13.19 7.48
C TRP A 66 -23.40 -13.10 8.62
N PRO A 67 -23.05 -13.53 9.85
CA PRO A 67 -23.89 -13.27 11.02
C PRO A 67 -24.00 -11.76 11.28
N ARG A 68 -25.22 -11.22 11.18
CA ARG A 68 -25.50 -9.77 11.29
C ARG A 68 -25.34 -9.19 12.69
N GLN A 69 -25.21 -10.03 13.71
CA GLN A 69 -25.03 -9.62 15.10
C GLN A 69 -24.02 -10.54 15.78
N ILE A 70 -22.88 -9.98 16.15
CA ILE A 70 -21.95 -10.61 17.08
C ILE A 70 -21.83 -9.63 18.24
N ALA A 71 -22.50 -9.95 19.34
CA ALA A 71 -22.33 -9.21 20.57
C ALA A 71 -20.95 -9.57 21.15
N CYS A 72 -19.91 -8.85 20.70
CA CYS A 72 -18.56 -9.00 21.24
C CYS A 72 -18.48 -8.24 22.57
N CYS A 73 -18.88 -8.88 23.68
CA CYS A 73 -18.54 -8.38 25.01
C CYS A 73 -17.07 -8.75 25.30
N LEU A 74 -16.15 -7.96 24.76
CA LEU A 74 -14.72 -8.10 25.02
C LEU A 74 -14.45 -7.91 26.51
N GLN A 75 -14.02 -8.99 27.16
CA GLN A 75 -13.55 -8.90 28.54
C GLN A 75 -12.12 -8.35 28.56
N PRO A 76 -11.78 -7.43 29.46
CA PRO A 76 -10.41 -6.95 29.60
C PRO A 76 -9.45 -8.09 29.93
N VAL A 77 -8.31 -8.16 29.23
CA VAL A 77 -7.26 -9.16 29.48
C VAL A 77 -6.02 -8.55 30.11
N LYS A 78 -5.34 -9.34 30.95
CA LYS A 78 -4.05 -8.92 31.56
C LYS A 78 -2.91 -8.96 30.56
N LYS A 79 -2.92 -9.92 29.64
CA LYS A 79 -1.99 -10.02 28.50
C LYS A 79 -2.74 -10.51 27.27
N GLU A 80 -2.25 -10.08 26.11
CA GLU A 80 -2.84 -10.40 24.82
C GLU A 80 -2.20 -11.65 24.22
N HIS A 81 -3.02 -12.42 23.52
CA HIS A 81 -2.63 -13.58 22.73
C HIS A 81 -2.96 -13.25 21.27
N ILE A 82 -1.93 -12.96 20.48
CA ILE A 82 -2.09 -12.26 19.20
C ILE A 82 -1.82 -13.20 18.03
N VAL A 83 -2.78 -13.29 17.11
CA VAL A 83 -2.56 -13.87 15.79
C VAL A 83 -2.09 -12.77 14.85
N VAL A 84 -0.98 -12.98 14.15
CA VAL A 84 -0.42 -12.01 13.20
C VAL A 84 -0.15 -12.68 11.86
N THR A 85 -0.59 -12.04 10.77
CA THR A 85 -0.32 -12.52 9.40
C THR A 85 0.72 -11.65 8.69
N GLY A 86 1.44 -12.24 7.74
CA GLY A 86 2.34 -11.48 6.86
C GLY A 86 3.66 -11.06 7.52
N THR A 87 4.10 -11.82 8.53
CA THR A 87 5.32 -11.55 9.32
C THR A 87 6.63 -11.57 8.53
N THR A 88 6.61 -12.11 7.31
CA THR A 88 7.76 -12.12 6.39
C THR A 88 7.87 -10.87 5.50
N GLY A 89 6.87 -9.98 5.53
CA GLY A 89 6.89 -8.72 4.77
C GLY A 89 7.56 -7.59 5.55
N GLY A 90 7.76 -6.43 4.89
CA GLY A 90 8.40 -5.25 5.49
C GLY A 90 7.78 -4.86 6.84
N LEU A 91 6.53 -4.37 6.83
CA LEU A 91 5.82 -4.01 8.07
C LEU A 91 5.63 -5.20 9.03
N GLY A 92 5.34 -6.39 8.49
CA GLY A 92 5.05 -7.58 9.30
C GLY A 92 6.24 -8.07 10.13
N SER A 93 7.46 -7.91 9.63
CA SER A 93 8.67 -8.26 10.37
C SER A 93 8.89 -7.33 11.57
N HIS A 94 8.64 -6.03 11.40
CA HIS A 94 8.64 -5.07 12.49
C HIS A 94 7.52 -5.34 13.49
N LEU A 95 6.29 -5.64 13.03
CA LEU A 95 5.19 -6.05 13.91
C LEU A 95 5.59 -7.23 14.79
N LEU A 96 6.13 -8.31 14.22
CA LEU A 96 6.56 -9.47 14.98
C LEU A 96 7.67 -9.12 15.99
N ALA A 97 8.68 -8.36 15.57
CA ALA A 97 9.77 -7.93 16.44
C ALA A 97 9.29 -7.11 17.63
N ARG A 98 8.36 -6.16 17.40
CA ARG A 98 7.80 -5.30 18.45
C ARG A 98 6.82 -6.05 19.35
N LEU A 99 6.02 -6.98 18.80
CA LEU A 99 5.16 -7.86 19.60
C LEU A 99 5.96 -8.73 20.57
N LEU A 100 7.11 -9.29 20.12
CA LEU A 100 7.99 -10.11 20.96
C LEU A 100 8.63 -9.34 22.13
N GLN A 101 8.74 -8.01 22.00
CA GLN A 101 9.29 -7.13 23.03
C GLN A 101 8.22 -6.56 23.99
N SER A 102 6.94 -6.79 23.70
CA SER A 102 5.83 -6.21 24.45
C SER A 102 5.52 -6.99 25.72
N ASP A 103 5.55 -6.33 26.87
CA ASP A 103 5.15 -6.89 28.18
C ASP A 103 3.66 -7.20 28.28
N LYS A 104 2.86 -6.57 27.40
CA LYS A 104 1.42 -6.76 27.26
C LYS A 104 1.05 -7.98 26.43
N VAL A 105 1.99 -8.61 25.75
CA VAL A 105 1.73 -9.78 24.89
C VAL A 105 2.34 -11.02 25.55
N GLU A 106 1.55 -12.08 25.65
CA GLU A 106 2.01 -13.36 26.24
C GLU A 106 2.30 -14.41 25.16
N ARG A 107 1.51 -14.42 24.09
CA ARG A 107 1.58 -15.43 23.04
C ARG A 107 1.36 -14.81 21.68
N ILE A 108 2.11 -15.29 20.69
CA ILE A 108 2.04 -14.82 19.30
C ILE A 108 1.94 -16.03 18.36
N TRP A 109 0.91 -16.05 17.51
CA TRP A 109 0.80 -16.98 16.40
C TRP A 109 1.09 -16.27 15.07
N ALA A 110 2.24 -16.56 14.48
CA ALA A 110 2.61 -16.03 13.17
C ALA A 110 2.07 -16.93 12.03
N MET A 111 0.95 -16.53 11.43
CA MET A 111 0.36 -17.25 10.29
C MET A 111 0.96 -16.77 8.97
N ASN A 112 1.75 -17.61 8.34
CA ASN A 112 2.41 -17.32 7.06
C ASN A 112 1.83 -18.18 5.92
N ARG A 113 1.84 -17.63 4.70
CA ARG A 113 1.40 -18.35 3.50
C ARG A 113 2.27 -19.58 3.25
N ARG A 114 1.68 -20.60 2.63
CA ARG A 114 2.40 -21.82 2.21
C ARG A 114 3.65 -21.45 1.40
N SER A 115 4.78 -22.04 1.79
CA SER A 115 6.05 -21.95 1.07
C SER A 115 6.31 -23.27 0.34
N SER A 116 6.91 -23.21 -0.84
CA SER A 116 7.35 -24.38 -1.61
C SER A 116 8.51 -25.16 -0.94
N LYS A 117 9.13 -24.60 0.10
CA LYS A 117 10.12 -25.28 0.95
C LYS A 117 9.36 -26.05 2.04
N GLY A 118 9.10 -27.32 1.78
CA GLY A 118 8.27 -28.20 2.60
C GLY A 118 8.77 -28.44 4.02
N ASN A 119 7.85 -28.36 4.99
CA ASN A 119 7.92 -28.93 6.35
C ASN A 119 6.51 -28.95 6.95
N TRP A 120 5.52 -29.31 6.12
CA TRP A 120 4.09 -29.15 6.44
C TRP A 120 3.65 -30.09 7.56
N ASP A 121 4.01 -31.36 7.45
CA ASP A 121 3.63 -32.38 8.44
C ASP A 121 4.29 -32.09 9.79
N ARG A 122 5.51 -31.54 9.79
CA ARG A 122 6.19 -31.09 11.01
C ARG A 122 5.51 -29.86 11.64
N GLN A 123 4.96 -28.96 10.84
CA GLN A 123 4.26 -27.78 11.34
C GLN A 123 2.87 -28.12 11.88
N ILE A 124 2.09 -28.95 11.17
CA ILE A 124 0.82 -29.50 11.69
C ILE A 124 1.06 -30.30 12.97
N ALA A 125 2.00 -31.24 12.95
CA ALA A 125 2.31 -32.04 14.13
C ALA A 125 2.75 -31.16 15.31
N SER A 126 3.54 -30.09 15.07
CA SER A 126 3.89 -29.13 16.12
C SER A 126 2.71 -28.26 16.58
N PHE A 127 1.69 -28.05 15.76
CA PHE A 127 0.49 -27.28 16.15
C PHE A 127 -0.46 -28.12 17.00
N GLU A 128 -0.61 -29.39 16.64
CA GLU A 128 -1.39 -30.38 17.39
C GLU A 128 -0.70 -30.74 18.72
N ASP A 129 0.61 -31.02 18.70
CA ASP A 129 1.44 -31.32 19.88
C ASP A 129 1.44 -30.18 20.91
N LYS A 130 1.48 -28.91 20.43
CA LYS A 130 1.55 -27.72 21.30
C LYS A 130 0.19 -27.14 21.67
N LEU A 131 -0.91 -27.81 21.32
CA LEU A 131 -2.28 -27.39 21.63
C LEU A 131 -2.56 -25.92 21.23
N LEU A 132 -2.14 -25.51 20.02
CA LEU A 132 -2.29 -24.13 19.53
C LEU A 132 -3.75 -23.82 19.13
N ASP A 133 -4.71 -23.95 20.04
CA ASP A 133 -6.12 -23.66 19.78
C ASP A 133 -6.38 -22.14 19.78
N ILE A 134 -6.10 -21.52 18.64
CA ILE A 134 -6.36 -20.10 18.37
C ILE A 134 -7.80 -19.70 18.74
N ARG A 135 -8.78 -20.61 18.61
CA ARG A 135 -10.19 -20.27 18.88
C ARG A 135 -10.47 -20.08 20.36
N SER A 136 -9.77 -20.76 21.26
CA SER A 136 -10.00 -20.69 22.70
C SER A 136 -9.12 -19.67 23.41
N GLU A 137 -8.06 -19.19 22.77
CA GLU A 137 -7.08 -18.32 23.43
C GLU A 137 -6.88 -16.95 22.78
N ALA A 138 -7.11 -16.79 21.47
CA ALA A 138 -6.79 -15.53 20.81
C ALA A 138 -7.62 -14.36 21.33
N THR A 139 -6.96 -13.24 21.61
CA THR A 139 -7.59 -12.00 22.07
C THR A 139 -7.60 -10.93 20.99
N ALA A 140 -6.67 -11.02 20.02
CA ALA A 140 -6.63 -10.15 18.86
C ALA A 140 -6.02 -10.84 17.63
N ILE A 141 -6.43 -10.36 16.45
CA ILE A 141 -5.91 -10.75 15.14
C ILE A 141 -5.44 -9.49 14.40
N ILE A 142 -4.17 -9.43 14.05
CA ILE A 142 -3.58 -8.40 13.19
C ILE A 142 -3.35 -9.00 11.80
N HIS A 143 -4.18 -8.59 10.84
CA HIS A 143 -4.07 -9.01 9.46
C HIS A 143 -3.29 -7.98 8.63
N ASN A 144 -2.06 -8.34 8.23
CA ASN A 144 -1.17 -7.54 7.37
C ASN A 144 -0.74 -8.29 6.09
N ALA A 145 -1.14 -9.55 5.94
CA ALA A 145 -0.81 -10.37 4.76
C ALA A 145 -1.61 -9.98 3.51
N TRP A 146 -1.30 -8.83 2.92
CA TRP A 146 -1.87 -8.38 1.65
C TRP A 146 -0.84 -8.42 0.52
N GLN A 147 -1.28 -8.75 -0.70
CA GLN A 147 -0.41 -8.64 -1.88
C GLN A 147 -0.37 -7.18 -2.36
N VAL A 148 0.82 -6.58 -2.42
CA VAL A 148 0.96 -5.21 -2.93
C VAL A 148 1.34 -5.28 -4.41
N ASN A 149 0.34 -5.23 -5.30
CA ASN A 149 0.58 -5.17 -6.75
C ASN A 149 -0.48 -4.30 -7.47
N PHE A 150 -0.11 -3.07 -7.77
CA PHE A 150 -1.01 -2.05 -8.34
C PHE A 150 -1.46 -2.30 -9.77
N ASN A 151 -0.85 -3.29 -10.44
CA ASN A 151 -1.17 -3.61 -11.82
C ASN A 151 -2.22 -4.71 -11.94
N LEU A 152 -2.53 -5.43 -10.86
CA LEU A 152 -3.49 -6.52 -10.91
C LEU A 152 -4.94 -6.03 -10.92
N SER A 153 -5.80 -6.80 -11.58
CA SER A 153 -7.25 -6.59 -11.53
C SER A 153 -7.80 -6.93 -10.14
N LEU A 154 -8.99 -6.40 -9.83
CA LEU A 154 -9.70 -6.71 -8.59
C LEU A 154 -9.89 -8.22 -8.38
N GLN A 155 -10.21 -8.97 -9.44
CA GLN A 155 -10.42 -10.42 -9.38
C GLN A 155 -9.14 -11.16 -8.94
N SER A 156 -7.97 -10.64 -9.29
CA SER A 156 -6.70 -11.23 -8.86
C SER A 156 -6.48 -11.13 -7.34
N PHE A 157 -7.18 -10.20 -6.67
CA PHE A 157 -7.15 -10.04 -5.21
C PHE A 157 -8.19 -10.88 -4.47
N GLU A 158 -9.07 -11.59 -5.18
CA GLU A 158 -10.10 -12.41 -4.55
C GLU A 158 -9.54 -13.41 -3.50
N PRO A 159 -8.41 -14.10 -3.71
CA PRO A 159 -7.80 -14.94 -2.67
C PRO A 159 -7.45 -14.17 -1.39
N SER A 160 -7.07 -12.89 -1.50
CA SER A 160 -6.78 -12.03 -0.35
C SER A 160 -8.07 -11.66 0.39
N VAL A 161 -9.13 -11.33 -0.35
CA VAL A 161 -10.48 -11.05 0.21
C VAL A 161 -11.04 -12.28 0.93
N CYS A 162 -10.92 -13.46 0.31
CA CYS A 162 -11.25 -14.74 0.93
C CYS A 162 -10.43 -14.99 2.20
N GLY A 163 -9.13 -14.67 2.19
CA GLY A 163 -8.26 -14.77 3.36
C GLY A 163 -8.73 -13.90 4.54
N VAL A 164 -9.13 -12.65 4.28
CA VAL A 164 -9.71 -11.77 5.31
C VAL A 164 -11.01 -12.37 5.84
N ARG A 165 -11.89 -12.82 4.95
CA ARG A 165 -13.16 -13.46 5.32
C ARG A 165 -12.95 -14.66 6.24
N ASN A 166 -12.01 -15.55 5.91
CA ASN A 166 -11.71 -16.74 6.70
C ASN A 166 -11.19 -16.39 8.11
N LEU A 167 -10.39 -15.33 8.25
CA LEU A 167 -9.90 -14.89 9.55
C LEU A 167 -10.98 -14.19 10.38
N LEU A 168 -11.87 -13.45 9.72
CA LEU A 168 -13.05 -12.93 10.41
C LEU A 168 -13.93 -14.10 10.88
N ASP A 169 -14.20 -15.11 10.04
CA ASP A 169 -14.96 -16.31 10.44
C ASP A 169 -14.30 -17.03 11.63
N LEU A 170 -12.97 -17.10 11.65
CA LEU A 170 -12.20 -17.63 12.78
C LEU A 170 -12.45 -16.83 14.07
N ALA A 171 -12.44 -15.50 14.01
CA ALA A 171 -12.74 -14.64 15.15
C ALA A 171 -14.19 -14.84 15.64
N CYS A 172 -15.16 -14.85 14.71
CA CYS A 172 -16.58 -15.03 15.02
C CYS A 172 -16.89 -16.40 15.64
N ARG A 173 -16.08 -17.41 15.34
CA ARG A 173 -16.19 -18.79 15.88
C ARG A 173 -15.29 -19.01 17.10
N SER A 174 -14.74 -17.94 17.69
CA SER A 174 -13.96 -18.05 18.91
C SER A 174 -14.84 -18.58 20.04
N ILE A 175 -14.23 -19.46 20.84
CA ILE A 175 -14.76 -20.02 22.08
C ILE A 175 -13.98 -19.50 23.29
N ALA A 176 -13.15 -18.47 23.10
CA ALA A 176 -12.34 -17.91 24.16
C ALA A 176 -13.23 -17.29 25.24
N PRO A 177 -12.91 -17.45 26.53
CA PRO A 177 -13.64 -16.81 27.63
C PRO A 177 -13.71 -15.29 27.50
N THR A 178 -12.77 -14.69 26.75
CA THR A 178 -12.66 -13.26 26.47
C THR A 178 -13.64 -12.77 25.41
N GLY A 179 -14.32 -13.68 24.72
CA GLY A 179 -15.21 -13.40 23.60
C GLY A 179 -14.47 -13.32 22.26
N CYS A 180 -15.17 -12.78 21.25
CA CYS A 180 -14.64 -12.63 19.89
C CYS A 180 -13.37 -11.77 19.87
N PRO A 181 -12.25 -12.25 19.30
CA PRO A 181 -11.01 -11.49 19.20
C PRO A 181 -11.18 -10.17 18.46
N ARG A 182 -10.42 -9.15 18.87
CA ARG A 182 -10.35 -7.90 18.12
C ARG A 182 -9.70 -8.13 16.76
N PHE A 183 -10.27 -7.57 15.70
CA PHE A 183 -9.75 -7.73 14.35
C PHE A 183 -9.20 -6.42 13.83
N MET A 184 -7.92 -6.40 13.48
CA MET A 184 -7.25 -5.25 12.88
C MET A 184 -6.78 -5.60 11.48
N PHE A 185 -7.18 -4.79 10.52
CA PHE A 185 -6.78 -4.93 9.12
C PHE A 185 -5.84 -3.79 8.74
N ALA A 186 -4.62 -4.10 8.33
CA ALA A 186 -3.69 -3.12 7.79
C ALA A 186 -4.12 -2.76 6.35
N SER A 187 -4.81 -1.63 6.22
CA SER A 187 -5.23 -1.06 4.94
C SER A 187 -4.16 -0.09 4.39
N SER A 188 -4.44 0.54 3.24
CA SER A 188 -3.59 1.55 2.64
C SER A 188 -4.39 2.81 2.33
N ILE A 189 -3.76 3.99 2.50
CA ILE A 189 -4.35 5.27 2.10
C ILE A 189 -4.71 5.35 0.62
N ALA A 190 -4.20 4.42 -0.20
CA ALA A 190 -4.66 4.25 -1.57
C ALA A 190 -6.19 4.15 -1.65
N VAL A 191 -6.92 3.63 -0.65
CA VAL A 191 -8.40 3.63 -0.70
C VAL A 191 -9.04 5.03 -0.78
N ALA A 192 -8.31 6.11 -0.54
CA ALA A 192 -8.84 7.47 -0.67
C ALA A 192 -8.51 8.14 -2.02
N GLY A 193 -7.62 7.52 -2.81
CA GLY A 193 -7.12 8.06 -4.07
C GLY A 193 -6.32 9.36 -3.91
N PHE A 194 -6.07 10.01 -5.06
CA PHE A 194 -5.58 11.39 -5.06
C PHE A 194 -6.72 12.33 -4.65
N GLY A 195 -6.39 13.38 -3.91
CA GLY A 195 -7.31 14.42 -3.51
C GLY A 195 -6.98 15.74 -4.18
N SER A 196 -7.97 16.63 -4.29
CA SER A 196 -7.69 18.05 -4.53
C SER A 196 -6.78 18.59 -3.43
N PRO A 197 -5.87 19.53 -3.74
CA PRO A 197 -5.08 20.24 -2.74
C PRO A 197 -5.90 20.68 -1.52
N GLY A 198 -5.43 20.32 -0.32
CA GLY A 198 -6.11 20.64 0.95
C GLY A 198 -7.28 19.72 1.31
N ARG A 199 -7.56 18.65 0.56
CA ARG A 199 -8.53 17.61 0.98
C ARG A 199 -8.02 16.92 2.23
N HIS A 200 -8.85 16.95 3.29
CA HIS A 200 -8.62 16.26 4.55
C HIS A 200 -9.53 15.03 4.63
N LEU A 201 -8.99 13.92 5.13
CA LEU A 201 -9.73 12.69 5.35
C LEU A 201 -9.78 12.35 6.85
N ASN A 202 -10.98 12.34 7.41
CA ASN A 202 -11.24 11.94 8.78
C ASN A 202 -11.08 10.41 8.93
N GLU A 203 -10.85 9.94 10.17
CA GLU A 203 -10.78 8.51 10.53
C GLU A 203 -12.16 7.83 10.47
N THR A 204 -12.76 7.83 9.27
CA THR A 204 -14.12 7.34 8.96
C THR A 204 -14.11 6.55 7.65
N THR A 205 -15.15 5.74 7.42
CA THR A 205 -15.23 4.88 6.23
C THR A 205 -15.25 5.70 4.96
N VAL A 206 -14.43 5.33 3.98
CA VAL A 206 -14.43 5.92 2.64
C VAL A 206 -15.57 5.30 1.82
N SER A 207 -16.27 6.11 1.04
CA SER A 207 -17.32 5.63 0.12
C SER A 207 -16.71 4.74 -0.97
N LEU A 208 -17.52 3.85 -1.55
CA LEU A 208 -17.04 2.99 -2.65
C LEU A 208 -16.67 3.82 -3.87
N GLU A 209 -17.36 4.93 -4.08
CA GLU A 209 -17.17 5.86 -5.18
C GLU A 209 -15.79 6.55 -5.10
N ASP A 210 -15.35 6.93 -3.91
CA ASP A 210 -14.04 7.54 -3.68
C ASP A 210 -12.89 6.51 -3.79
N GLY A 211 -13.15 5.25 -3.48
CA GLY A 211 -12.14 4.17 -3.44
C GLY A 211 -11.58 3.72 -4.78
N VAL A 212 -12.30 3.96 -5.87
CA VAL A 212 -11.95 3.47 -7.22
C VAL A 212 -10.80 4.26 -7.86
N ALA A 213 -10.36 5.37 -7.25
CA ALA A 213 -9.53 6.41 -7.88
C ALA A 213 -7.99 6.37 -7.61
N SER A 214 -7.36 5.24 -7.23
CA SER A 214 -6.00 5.22 -6.62
C SER A 214 -4.86 4.53 -7.38
N ILE A 215 -3.59 4.96 -7.14
CA ILE A 215 -2.39 4.55 -7.93
C ILE A 215 -1.02 4.65 -7.15
N GLY A 216 0.00 3.80 -7.44
CA GLY A 216 1.31 3.59 -6.70
C GLY A 216 2.70 3.85 -7.41
N TYR A 217 3.89 3.67 -6.77
CA TYR A 217 5.20 4.42 -6.98
C TYR A 217 6.50 3.72 -7.55
N GLY A 218 7.54 4.51 -7.98
CA GLY A 218 8.87 4.11 -8.56
C GLY A 218 9.82 5.29 -8.97
N GLN A 219 11.14 5.10 -9.27
CA GLN A 219 12.10 6.18 -9.69
C GLN A 219 13.41 5.82 -10.48
N SER A 220 14.03 6.86 -11.11
CA SER A 220 15.47 7.31 -11.02
C SER A 220 15.65 8.81 -11.38
N CYS A 221 16.57 9.56 -10.73
CA CYS A 221 16.63 11.04 -10.47
C CYS A 221 15.69 11.50 -9.33
N LEU A 222 15.93 12.66 -8.68
CA LEU A 222 15.06 13.16 -7.62
C LEU A 222 14.02 14.15 -8.16
N PRO A 223 12.71 13.85 -8.08
CA PRO A 223 11.67 14.77 -8.45
C PRO A 223 11.49 15.82 -7.36
N GLY A 224 11.63 17.09 -7.71
CA GLY A 224 11.27 18.22 -6.88
C GLY A 224 9.76 18.43 -6.90
N ALA A 225 9.12 18.28 -5.74
CA ALA A 225 7.70 18.52 -5.53
C ALA A 225 7.47 19.52 -4.38
N ILE A 226 6.31 20.16 -4.36
CA ILE A 226 5.89 21.02 -3.24
C ILE A 226 4.89 20.30 -2.33
N GLY A 227 4.74 20.83 -1.11
CA GLY A 227 3.94 20.21 -0.04
C GLY A 227 4.81 19.44 0.94
N THR A 228 4.15 18.62 1.75
CA THR A 228 4.78 17.84 2.81
C THR A 228 4.68 16.33 2.58
N VAL A 229 5.51 15.56 3.29
CA VAL A 229 5.37 14.11 3.42
C VAL A 229 5.15 13.74 4.88
N SER A 230 4.14 12.91 5.11
CA SER A 230 3.85 12.32 6.43
C SER A 230 4.30 10.86 6.54
N TRP A 231 5.46 10.51 5.97
CA TRP A 231 5.98 9.14 5.98
C TRP A 231 6.35 8.68 7.38
N LEU A 232 5.97 7.45 7.71
CA LEU A 232 6.19 6.88 9.04
C LEU A 232 7.27 5.79 8.97
N PRO A 233 8.30 5.82 9.83
CA PRO A 233 9.23 4.70 9.98
C PRO A 233 8.47 3.41 10.31
N LEU A 234 8.89 2.27 9.74
CA LEU A 234 8.15 1.01 9.84
C LEU A 234 8.02 0.48 11.26
N ASP A 235 9.00 0.77 12.10
CA ASP A 235 9.00 0.39 13.50
C ASP A 235 8.01 1.23 14.32
N VAL A 236 7.94 2.54 14.07
CA VAL A 236 6.90 3.42 14.65
C VAL A 236 5.51 3.03 14.14
N ALA A 237 5.38 2.67 12.85
CA ALA A 237 4.13 2.17 12.29
C ALA A 237 3.69 0.89 13.00
N ALA A 238 4.60 -0.07 13.19
CA ALA A 238 4.34 -1.30 13.94
C ALA A 238 3.92 -1.01 15.39
N ASP A 239 4.67 -0.15 16.10
CA ASP A 239 4.33 0.26 17.47
C ASP A 239 2.93 0.91 17.53
N SER A 240 2.58 1.75 16.55
CA SER A 240 1.27 2.42 16.52
C SER A 240 0.10 1.44 16.33
N ILE A 241 0.28 0.44 15.47
CA ILE A 241 -0.70 -0.63 15.26
C ILE A 241 -0.83 -1.47 16.52
N ILE A 242 0.29 -1.81 17.17
CA ILE A 242 0.29 -2.59 18.41
C ILE A 242 -0.36 -1.78 19.55
N ASP A 243 -0.05 -0.50 19.69
CA ASP A 243 -0.63 0.37 20.71
C ASP A 243 -2.17 0.41 20.62
N VAL A 244 -2.71 0.54 19.40
CA VAL A 244 -4.16 0.45 19.15
C VAL A 244 -4.66 -0.96 19.42
N CYS A 245 -3.92 -1.98 18.99
CA CYS A 245 -4.24 -3.37 19.21
C CYS A 245 -4.33 -3.73 20.68
N VAL A 246 -3.52 -3.16 21.56
CA VAL A 246 -3.49 -3.50 22.99
C VAL A 246 -4.16 -2.43 23.86
N ALA A 247 -4.77 -1.42 23.25
CA ALA A 247 -5.51 -0.38 23.96
C ALA A 247 -6.69 -1.02 24.72
N ARG A 248 -6.73 -0.83 26.04
CA ARG A 248 -7.78 -1.36 26.93
C ARG A 248 -9.00 -0.46 27.04
N SER A 249 -9.14 0.51 26.15
CA SER A 249 -10.20 1.51 26.17
C SER A 249 -11.39 1.03 25.34
N GLY A 250 -12.45 0.56 26.00
CA GLY A 250 -13.80 0.40 25.44
C GLY A 250 -13.89 -0.09 23.98
N THR A 251 -14.85 0.44 23.23
CA THR A 251 -15.03 0.16 21.81
C THR A 251 -13.84 0.70 21.01
N LEU A 252 -13.18 -0.14 20.22
CA LEU A 252 -12.13 0.31 19.32
C LEU A 252 -12.70 1.24 18.24
N PRO A 253 -11.96 2.30 17.84
CA PRO A 253 -12.33 3.09 16.68
C PRO A 253 -12.35 2.18 15.43
N PRO A 254 -13.34 2.35 14.53
CA PRO A 254 -13.46 1.49 13.35
C PRO A 254 -12.29 1.69 12.37
N ILE A 255 -11.73 2.90 12.33
CA ILE A 255 -10.63 3.29 11.44
C ILE A 255 -9.63 4.11 12.25
N VAL A 256 -8.34 3.88 11.98
CA VAL A 256 -7.23 4.65 12.54
C VAL A 256 -6.21 4.90 11.44
N HIS A 257 -5.72 6.12 11.34
CA HIS A 257 -4.71 6.52 10.37
C HIS A 257 -3.30 6.50 10.99
N ALA A 258 -2.48 5.54 10.59
CA ALA A 258 -1.07 5.47 11.00
C ALA A 258 -0.21 6.36 10.09
N CYS A 259 -0.19 7.66 10.37
CA CYS A 259 0.54 8.68 9.59
C CYS A 259 1.43 9.53 10.50
N HIS A 260 2.54 10.06 9.96
CA HIS A 260 3.47 10.85 10.77
C HIS A 260 2.81 12.11 11.35
N PRO A 261 2.95 12.41 12.67
CA PRO A 261 2.26 13.53 13.28
C PRO A 261 2.88 14.90 13.00
N ARG A 262 4.10 14.90 12.46
CA ARG A 262 4.90 16.08 12.12
C ARG A 262 5.35 15.96 10.67
N PRO A 263 4.49 16.31 9.69
CA PRO A 263 4.88 16.29 8.28
C PRO A 263 6.09 17.17 8.03
N VAL A 264 6.96 16.75 7.11
CA VAL A 264 8.16 17.48 6.70
C VAL A 264 8.03 17.94 5.26
N ALA A 265 8.65 19.05 4.87
CA ALA A 265 8.60 19.47 3.47
C ALA A 265 9.28 18.44 2.57
N TRP A 266 8.66 18.13 1.42
CA TRP A 266 9.25 17.21 0.45
C TRP A 266 10.66 17.64 0.03
N MET A 267 10.84 18.95 -0.16
CA MET A 267 12.12 19.52 -0.56
C MET A 267 13.20 19.35 0.51
N ASP A 268 12.85 19.34 1.80
CA ASP A 268 13.84 19.11 2.86
C ASP A 268 14.37 17.68 2.79
N ILE A 269 13.50 16.70 2.54
CA ILE A 269 13.88 15.29 2.35
C ILE A 269 14.71 15.12 1.08
N MET A 270 14.31 15.70 -0.04
CA MET A 270 15.06 15.57 -1.30
C MET A 270 16.41 16.27 -1.25
N SER A 271 16.52 17.44 -0.61
CA SER A 271 17.80 18.14 -0.38
C SER A 271 18.72 17.29 0.48
N THR A 272 18.19 16.77 1.60
CA THR A 272 18.91 15.86 2.48
C THR A 272 19.41 14.62 1.73
N LEU A 273 18.59 14.04 0.85
CA LEU A 273 18.95 12.89 0.03
C LEU A 273 20.02 13.24 -1.00
N SER A 274 19.92 14.40 -1.66
CA SER A 274 20.95 14.88 -2.58
C SER A 274 22.30 15.02 -1.88
N THR A 275 22.33 15.64 -0.69
CA THR A 275 23.54 15.78 0.12
C THR A 275 24.10 14.41 0.56
N ALA A 276 23.24 13.51 1.06
CA ALA A 276 23.67 12.16 1.46
C ALA A 276 24.25 11.35 0.30
N MET A 277 23.74 11.57 -0.92
CA MET A 277 24.22 10.94 -2.15
C MET A 277 25.48 11.59 -2.72
N ALA A 278 25.74 12.87 -2.44
CA ALA A 278 26.88 13.60 -3.01
C ALA A 278 28.22 12.92 -2.72
N SER A 279 28.39 12.40 -1.51
CA SER A 279 29.57 11.62 -1.10
C SER A 279 29.78 10.33 -1.89
N ARG A 280 28.73 9.76 -2.48
CA ARG A 280 28.73 8.47 -3.20
C ARG A 280 28.84 8.61 -4.71
N VAL A 281 28.25 9.67 -5.25
CA VAL A 281 28.20 9.92 -6.70
C VAL A 281 29.28 10.93 -7.14
N GLY A 282 29.99 11.55 -6.19
CA GLY A 282 31.06 12.50 -6.46
C GLY A 282 30.57 13.93 -6.78
N SER A 283 29.26 14.15 -6.76
CA SER A 283 28.62 15.46 -6.92
C SER A 283 27.21 15.44 -6.34
N GLU A 284 26.68 16.60 -5.95
CA GLU A 284 25.26 16.71 -5.58
C GLU A 284 24.36 16.27 -6.74
N VAL A 285 23.31 15.50 -6.40
CA VAL A 285 22.32 15.06 -7.38
C VAL A 285 21.36 16.22 -7.62
N PRO A 286 21.24 16.74 -8.86
CA PRO A 286 20.37 17.89 -9.11
C PRO A 286 18.91 17.54 -8.84
N ILE A 287 18.22 18.43 -8.13
CA ILE A 287 16.77 18.37 -7.94
C ILE A 287 16.13 19.24 -9.00
N ILE A 288 15.28 18.65 -9.84
CA ILE A 288 14.58 19.33 -10.92
C ILE A 288 13.07 19.21 -10.73
N ARG A 289 12.28 20.00 -11.44
CA ARG A 289 10.82 19.93 -11.34
C ARG A 289 10.30 18.52 -11.67
N PHE A 290 9.20 18.10 -11.03
CA PHE A 290 8.65 16.75 -11.20
C PHE A 290 8.29 16.46 -12.66
N ASP A 291 7.64 17.38 -13.35
CA ASP A 291 7.31 17.25 -14.77
C ASP A 291 8.56 17.02 -15.64
N ASP A 292 9.60 17.83 -15.44
CA ASP A 292 10.88 17.69 -16.12
C ASP A 292 11.58 16.37 -15.81
N TRP A 293 11.55 15.97 -14.53
CA TRP A 293 12.07 14.69 -14.08
C TRP A 293 11.41 13.52 -14.81
N ASN A 294 10.08 13.49 -14.80
CA ASN A 294 9.30 12.41 -15.40
C ASN A 294 9.55 12.34 -16.92
N ARG A 295 9.59 13.50 -17.58
CA ARG A 295 9.91 13.59 -19.01
C ARG A 295 11.29 13.00 -19.33
N ARG A 296 12.34 13.38 -18.59
CA ARG A 296 13.70 12.86 -18.81
C ARG A 296 13.79 11.35 -18.60
N VAL A 297 13.10 10.82 -17.59
CA VAL A 297 13.05 9.36 -17.34
C VAL A 297 12.40 8.64 -18.51
N MET A 298 11.28 9.17 -19.03
CA MET A 298 10.59 8.58 -20.17
C MET A 298 11.41 8.64 -21.46
N GLU A 299 12.09 9.76 -21.73
CA GLU A 299 13.02 9.92 -22.87
C GLU A 299 14.19 8.93 -22.77
N ALA A 300 14.79 8.78 -21.59
CA ALA A 300 15.87 7.83 -21.35
C ALA A 300 15.42 6.37 -21.49
N ALA A 301 14.23 6.03 -20.97
CA ALA A 301 13.66 4.70 -21.11
C ALA A 301 13.30 4.37 -22.56
N ALA A 302 12.80 5.35 -23.32
CA ALA A 302 12.49 5.18 -24.75
C ALA A 302 13.77 5.00 -25.60
N SER A 303 14.87 5.64 -25.20
CA SER A 303 16.16 5.59 -25.89
C SER A 303 17.04 4.39 -25.47
N PHE A 304 16.59 3.60 -24.48
CA PHE A 304 17.36 2.49 -23.94
C PHE A 304 17.47 1.33 -24.95
N LYS A 305 18.71 0.95 -25.28
CA LYS A 305 19.03 -0.17 -26.17
C LYS A 305 19.36 -1.40 -25.33
N GLY A 306 18.35 -2.22 -25.04
CA GLY A 306 18.49 -3.46 -24.28
C GLY A 306 17.17 -4.23 -24.25
N SER A 307 17.12 -5.34 -23.50
CA SER A 307 15.87 -6.07 -23.34
C SER A 307 14.84 -5.25 -22.58
N GLU A 308 13.56 -5.58 -22.74
CA GLU A 308 12.49 -4.92 -22.00
C GLU A 308 12.64 -5.14 -20.48
N SER A 309 13.14 -6.31 -20.08
CA SER A 309 13.45 -6.63 -18.68
C SER A 309 14.53 -5.70 -18.12
N ASP A 310 15.63 -5.49 -18.87
CA ASP A 310 16.73 -4.62 -18.45
C ASP A 310 16.28 -3.15 -18.41
N ARG A 311 15.46 -2.74 -19.39
CA ARG A 311 14.83 -1.41 -19.39
C ARG A 311 14.03 -1.21 -18.12
N PHE A 312 13.24 -2.19 -17.71
CA PHE A 312 12.44 -2.11 -16.50
C PHE A 312 13.24 -2.20 -15.20
N ALA A 313 14.37 -2.92 -15.20
CA ALA A 313 15.29 -2.91 -14.07
C ALA A 313 15.94 -1.53 -13.93
N ARG A 314 16.28 -0.88 -15.06
CA ARG A 314 16.93 0.43 -15.09
C ARG A 314 15.96 1.61 -14.86
N PHE A 315 14.72 1.51 -15.34
CA PHE A 315 13.70 2.55 -15.26
C PHE A 315 12.41 2.01 -14.60
N PRO A 316 12.46 1.61 -13.33
CA PRO A 316 11.34 0.93 -12.67
C PRO A 316 10.07 1.81 -12.55
N SER A 317 10.20 3.14 -12.54
CA SER A 317 9.05 4.07 -12.57
C SER A 317 8.19 3.94 -13.83
N THR A 318 8.70 3.39 -14.92
CA THR A 318 7.88 3.20 -16.14
C THR A 318 6.80 2.11 -15.96
N LYS A 319 6.95 1.22 -14.97
CA LYS A 319 5.96 0.16 -14.64
C LYS A 319 4.66 0.70 -14.01
N ILE A 320 4.68 1.94 -13.59
CA ILE A 320 3.61 2.59 -12.81
C ILE A 320 3.35 4.01 -13.33
N GLN A 321 3.60 4.23 -14.62
CA GLN A 321 3.63 5.55 -15.24
C GLN A 321 2.35 6.37 -15.00
N ALA A 322 1.19 5.70 -14.92
CA ALA A 322 -0.08 6.36 -14.63
C ALA A 322 -0.07 7.10 -13.28
N THR A 323 0.53 6.51 -12.25
CA THR A 323 0.67 7.15 -10.94
C THR A 323 1.61 8.32 -10.99
N VAL A 324 2.78 8.13 -11.61
CA VAL A 324 3.78 9.19 -11.74
C VAL A 324 3.16 10.40 -12.44
N ASN A 325 2.40 10.17 -13.51
CA ASN A 325 1.67 11.22 -14.22
C ASN A 325 0.62 11.90 -13.31
N GLY A 326 -0.11 11.12 -12.49
CA GLY A 326 -1.06 11.66 -11.52
C GLY A 326 -0.41 12.60 -10.51
N MET A 327 0.75 12.21 -9.99
CA MET A 327 1.51 13.03 -9.05
C MET A 327 2.11 14.28 -9.70
N VAL A 328 2.61 14.19 -10.93
CA VAL A 328 3.08 15.35 -11.71
C VAL A 328 1.94 16.35 -11.90
N ARG A 329 0.73 15.86 -12.24
CA ARG A 329 -0.44 16.72 -12.36
C ARG A 329 -0.76 17.42 -11.03
N ALA A 330 -0.77 16.67 -9.93
CA ALA A 330 -1.02 17.24 -8.61
C ALA A 330 0.03 18.28 -8.18
N ASP A 331 1.31 18.03 -8.45
CA ASP A 331 2.39 19.00 -8.18
C ASP A 331 2.17 20.29 -8.98
N ASN A 332 1.82 20.18 -10.27
CA ASN A 332 1.52 21.34 -11.11
C ASN A 332 0.28 22.12 -10.63
N GLU A 333 -0.78 21.42 -10.23
CA GLU A 333 -1.99 22.05 -9.67
C GLU A 333 -1.69 22.78 -8.35
N LEU A 334 -0.88 22.19 -7.47
CA LEU A 334 -0.45 22.84 -6.23
C LEU A 334 0.35 24.11 -6.52
N ARG A 335 1.25 24.06 -7.51
CA ARG A 335 2.12 25.20 -7.85
C ARG A 335 1.31 26.34 -8.41
N ALA A 336 0.33 26.02 -9.26
CA ALA A 336 -0.59 27.01 -9.83
C ALA A 336 -1.43 27.74 -8.76
N ARG A 337 -1.73 27.08 -7.63
CA ARG A 337 -2.49 27.68 -6.52
C ARG A 337 -1.65 28.64 -5.65
N GLY A 338 -0.32 28.46 -5.60
CA GLY A 338 0.58 29.30 -4.81
C GLY A 338 0.58 29.03 -3.30
N ASP A 339 -0.22 28.08 -2.80
CA ASP A 339 -0.21 27.63 -1.40
C ASP A 339 -0.11 26.10 -1.32
N ALA A 340 0.97 25.62 -0.70
CA ALA A 340 1.27 24.21 -0.50
C ALA A 340 1.32 23.82 0.98
N SER A 341 1.08 24.77 1.89
CA SER A 341 1.31 24.59 3.35
C SER A 341 0.48 23.45 3.95
N ASN A 342 -0.68 23.15 3.37
CA ASN A 342 -1.61 22.13 3.83
C ASN A 342 -1.77 20.92 2.89
N ALA A 343 -0.86 20.73 1.95
CA ALA A 343 -0.96 19.65 0.97
C ALA A 343 0.11 18.57 1.15
N GLU A 344 -0.30 17.30 1.04
CA GLU A 344 0.65 16.21 0.87
C GLU A 344 1.22 16.22 -0.54
N SER A 345 2.54 16.10 -0.64
CA SER A 345 3.25 16.03 -1.90
C SER A 345 2.82 14.80 -2.70
N GLY A 346 2.70 14.99 -4.01
CA GLY A 346 2.14 13.97 -4.91
C GLY A 346 0.62 13.94 -4.97
N GLY A 347 -0.08 14.83 -4.24
CA GLY A 347 -1.55 15.00 -4.37
C GLY A 347 -2.38 14.02 -3.56
N THR A 348 -1.79 13.35 -2.58
CA THR A 348 -2.55 12.49 -1.67
C THR A 348 -3.38 13.33 -0.70
N VAL A 349 -4.42 12.73 -0.14
CA VAL A 349 -5.21 13.37 0.91
C VAL A 349 -4.41 13.49 2.20
N ARG A 350 -4.63 14.57 2.95
CA ARG A 350 -4.08 14.71 4.29
C ARG A 350 -4.96 13.96 5.29
N LEU A 351 -4.35 13.15 6.14
CA LEU A 351 -5.08 12.32 7.09
C LEU A 351 -5.24 13.05 8.42
N ASP A 352 -6.48 13.06 8.94
CA ASP A 352 -6.68 13.26 10.38
C ASP A 352 -6.11 12.05 11.12
N ILE A 353 -5.41 12.30 12.21
CA ILE A 353 -4.74 11.29 13.04
C ILE A 353 -5.05 11.52 14.52
N SER A 354 -6.15 12.19 14.81
CA SER A 354 -6.48 12.64 16.16
C SER A 354 -6.68 11.43 17.08
N THR A 355 -7.35 10.38 16.60
CA THR A 355 -7.56 9.14 17.36
C THR A 355 -6.27 8.36 17.49
N ALA A 356 -5.54 8.18 16.38
CA ALA A 356 -4.24 7.49 16.38
C ALA A 356 -3.26 8.11 17.40
N LYS A 357 -3.15 9.44 17.44
CA LYS A 357 -2.29 10.18 18.37
C LYS A 357 -2.77 10.13 19.81
N ALA A 358 -4.07 10.05 20.04
CA ALA A 358 -4.62 9.90 21.39
C ALA A 358 -4.22 8.55 21.99
N ILE A 359 -4.32 7.48 21.19
CA ILE A 359 -4.07 6.10 21.61
C ILE A 359 -2.58 5.77 21.66
N SER A 360 -1.83 6.03 20.58
CA SER A 360 -0.43 5.63 20.48
C SER A 360 0.53 6.73 20.94
N LYS A 361 1.20 6.46 22.06
CA LYS A 361 2.30 7.32 22.54
C LYS A 361 3.47 7.29 21.57
N ASN A 362 3.79 6.12 21.00
CA ASN A 362 4.89 5.97 20.05
C ASN A 362 4.66 6.82 18.79
N LEU A 363 3.45 6.80 18.25
CA LEU A 363 3.08 7.67 17.14
C LEU A 363 3.19 9.14 17.52
N ARG A 364 2.59 9.54 18.66
CA ARG A 364 2.56 10.94 19.11
C ARG A 364 3.96 11.54 19.33
N LEU A 365 4.90 10.72 19.80
CA LEU A 365 6.27 11.14 20.10
C LEU A 365 7.26 10.89 18.96
N ALA A 366 6.84 10.28 17.85
CA ALA A 366 7.69 9.91 16.72
C ALA A 366 8.54 11.08 16.20
N PRO A 367 9.88 11.04 16.31
CA PRO A 367 10.75 12.15 15.93
C PRO A 367 10.56 12.51 14.45
N GLU A 368 10.70 13.78 14.13
CA GLU A 368 10.58 14.27 12.75
C GLU A 368 11.60 13.58 11.83
N LEU A 369 11.19 13.32 10.59
CA LEU A 369 12.10 12.77 9.59
C LEU A 369 13.19 13.80 9.27
N GLY A 370 14.41 13.33 9.09
CA GLY A 370 15.54 14.21 8.79
C GLY A 370 16.76 13.42 8.31
N MET A 371 17.92 14.06 8.35
CA MET A 371 19.17 13.51 7.83
C MET A 371 19.49 12.10 8.33
N GLY A 372 19.30 11.80 9.62
CA GLY A 372 19.57 10.47 10.16
C GLY A 372 18.76 9.37 9.46
N TYR A 373 17.47 9.58 9.21
CA TYR A 373 16.61 8.62 8.51
C TYR A 373 16.99 8.46 7.04
N VAL A 374 17.30 9.57 6.37
CA VAL A 374 17.72 9.56 4.96
C VAL A 374 19.06 8.83 4.81
N GLN A 375 20.01 9.07 5.71
CA GLN A 375 21.31 8.40 5.75
C GLN A 375 21.13 6.88 5.89
N MET A 376 20.32 6.42 6.85
CA MET A 376 20.01 4.99 7.02
C MET A 376 19.40 4.37 5.76
N TRP A 377 18.50 5.09 5.08
CA TRP A 377 17.89 4.62 3.84
C TRP A 377 18.94 4.47 2.74
N VAL A 378 19.83 5.46 2.56
CA VAL A 378 20.89 5.42 1.55
C VAL A 378 21.86 4.26 1.85
N GLU A 379 22.30 4.10 3.10
CA GLU A 379 23.20 3.03 3.52
C GLU A 379 22.60 1.63 3.28
N TYR A 380 21.31 1.46 3.58
CA TYR A 380 20.62 0.21 3.26
C TYR A 380 20.67 -0.09 1.77
N TRP A 381 20.29 0.86 0.91
CA TRP A 381 20.28 0.61 -0.54
C TRP A 381 21.67 0.47 -1.16
N GLU A 382 22.67 1.14 -0.59
CA GLU A 382 24.07 0.92 -0.90
C GLU A 382 24.50 -0.53 -0.60
N SER A 383 24.12 -1.06 0.56
CA SER A 383 24.40 -2.45 0.94
C SER A 383 23.72 -3.46 0.00
N MET A 384 22.56 -3.09 -0.55
CA MET A 384 21.83 -3.86 -1.57
C MET A 384 22.40 -3.68 -2.98
N GLY A 385 23.44 -2.86 -3.15
CA GLY A 385 24.11 -2.62 -4.42
C GLY A 385 23.40 -1.65 -5.36
N LEU A 386 22.40 -0.89 -4.89
CA LEU A 386 21.59 0.00 -5.73
C LEU A 386 22.43 1.09 -6.42
N PHE A 387 23.45 1.60 -5.72
CA PHE A 387 24.31 2.69 -6.22
C PHE A 387 25.62 2.20 -6.85
N ARG A 388 25.78 0.89 -7.09
CA ARG A 388 26.93 0.39 -7.83
C ARG A 388 26.75 0.76 -9.30
N PHE A 389 27.43 1.81 -9.74
CA PHE A 389 27.55 2.15 -11.14
C PHE A 389 28.52 1.15 -11.80
N THR A 390 27.97 0.14 -12.47
CA THR A 390 28.74 -0.75 -13.37
C THR A 390 29.01 -0.07 -14.69
#